data_AF-A0A403T4B3-F1
#
_entry.id   AF-A0A403T4B3-F1
#
_cell.length_a   1.000
_cell.length_b   1.000
_cell.length_c   1.000
_cell.angle_alpha   90.00
_cell.angle_beta   90.00
_cell.angle_gamma   90.00
#
_symmetry.space_group_name_H-M   'P 1'
#
loop_
_entity.id
_entity.type
_entity.pdbx_description
1 polymer ?
#
loop_
_entity_poly.entity_id
_entity_poly.type
_entity_poly.pdbx_seq_one_letter_code
_entity_poly.pdbx_strand_id
1 'polypeptide(L)'
;MIKNRINEIDLLRFVAAMAVVFFHYAFRGYAADGMSIMPYPSLAPVSKYGFLGVQLFFMISGFVILMSASHGSIQNFTISRMVRLYPAFWACCTITFIVTVAIGAPKYSVSFNQYITNMTMLNGFIGTPSVDGAYWSLFIEIRFYALIAVILAIGKIHRAQELILSWLIISIVLEIYPIWKLRAIFITDYSTYFIAGATCYLIYSKGLSALKSAILGTSLALAIYQSTNQIIFFENHYNTFISKYITATIITSFYIVMTLISLNLTGFMGRKKWLLIGSLTYPLYLIHQNIGYMIFNIAYPSINPHIIFWCTIFLVIIVAYCVHRFVERKLSKPMRVFLESITNSKKHLKILK
;
A
#
# COMPACT_ATOMS: atom_id res chain seq x y z
N MET A 1 2.74 -5.97 -25.33
CA MET A 1 1.37 -5.41 -25.18
C MET A 1 0.64 -6.16 -24.09
N ILE A 2 0.47 -5.58 -22.89
CA ILE A 2 -0.61 -5.98 -21.98
C ILE A 2 -1.73 -4.98 -22.25
N LYS A 3 -2.73 -5.38 -23.04
CA LYS A 3 -3.69 -4.42 -23.63
C LYS A 3 -4.89 -4.09 -22.76
N ASN A 4 -5.11 -4.72 -21.61
CA ASN A 4 -6.23 -4.40 -20.75
C ASN A 4 -5.77 -4.02 -19.34
N ARG A 5 -5.69 -2.70 -19.11
CA ARG A 5 -5.70 -2.13 -17.76
C ARG A 5 -7.06 -2.43 -17.13
N ILE A 6 -7.06 -2.91 -15.89
CA ILE A 6 -8.29 -3.19 -15.15
C ILE A 6 -8.70 -1.91 -14.42
N ASN A 7 -9.69 -1.21 -14.95
CA ASN A 7 -10.07 0.13 -14.50
C ASN A 7 -10.60 0.11 -13.05
N GLU A 8 -11.28 -0.96 -12.65
CA GLU A 8 -11.85 -1.14 -11.32
C GLU A 8 -10.76 -1.14 -10.24
N ILE A 9 -9.57 -1.66 -10.55
CA ILE A 9 -8.44 -1.65 -9.63
C ILE A 9 -8.01 -0.21 -9.30
N ASP A 10 -8.08 0.70 -10.26
CA ASP A 10 -7.75 2.12 -10.02
C ASP A 10 -8.78 2.80 -9.10
N LEU A 11 -10.06 2.45 -9.25
CA LEU A 11 -11.11 2.94 -8.36
C LEU A 11 -10.92 2.40 -6.93
N LEU A 12 -10.72 1.08 -6.78
CA LEU A 12 -10.51 0.46 -5.47
C LEU A 12 -9.29 1.03 -4.75
N ARG A 13 -8.22 1.30 -5.49
CA ARG A 13 -7.03 1.99 -4.97
C ARG A 13 -7.38 3.36 -4.40
N PHE A 14 -8.16 4.16 -5.14
CA PHE A 14 -8.56 5.49 -4.65
C PHE A 14 -9.46 5.40 -3.42
N VAL A 15 -10.43 4.48 -3.41
CA VAL A 15 -11.29 4.21 -2.24
C VAL A 15 -10.46 3.80 -1.03
N ALA A 16 -9.48 2.90 -1.21
CA ALA A 16 -8.56 2.48 -0.17
C ALA A 16 -7.74 3.64 0.40
N ALA A 17 -7.16 4.50 -0.45
CA ALA A 17 -6.43 5.68 0.01
C ALA A 17 -7.32 6.64 0.78
N MET A 18 -8.52 6.92 0.28
CA MET A 18 -9.45 7.81 0.97
C MET A 18 -9.86 7.23 2.32
N ALA A 19 -10.15 5.93 2.41
CA ALA A 19 -10.43 5.27 3.69
C ALA A 19 -9.28 5.47 4.69
N VAL A 20 -8.02 5.37 4.25
CA VAL A 20 -6.85 5.63 5.09
C VAL A 20 -6.71 7.12 5.45
N VAL A 21 -7.04 8.04 4.54
CA VAL A 21 -7.07 9.48 4.85
C VAL A 21 -8.10 9.79 5.93
N PHE A 22 -9.34 9.28 5.78
CA PHE A 22 -10.38 9.43 6.81
C PHE A 22 -9.96 8.80 8.13
N PHE A 23 -9.34 7.62 8.10
CA PHE A 23 -8.80 6.98 9.29
C PHE A 23 -7.82 7.86 10.05
N HIS A 24 -6.85 8.45 9.34
CA HIS A 24 -5.90 9.37 9.95
C HIS A 24 -6.60 10.62 10.47
N TYR A 25 -7.37 11.31 9.62
CA TYR A 25 -7.85 12.64 9.93
C TYR A 25 -9.01 12.67 10.93
N ALA A 26 -9.95 11.72 10.84
CA ALA A 26 -11.16 11.75 11.65
C ALA A 26 -11.10 10.84 12.88
N PHE A 27 -10.09 9.97 13.00
CA PHE A 27 -9.98 9.03 14.11
C PHE A 27 -8.56 8.98 14.69
N ARG A 28 -7.60 8.33 14.01
CA ARG A 28 -6.28 8.00 14.55
C ARG A 28 -5.52 9.22 15.06
N GLY A 29 -5.58 10.33 14.34
CA GLY A 29 -4.83 11.53 14.69
C GLY A 29 -5.16 12.03 16.09
N TYR A 30 -6.43 12.04 16.45
CA TYR A 30 -6.90 12.46 17.77
C TYR A 30 -6.87 11.34 18.81
N ALA A 31 -7.10 10.09 18.38
CA ALA A 31 -7.38 8.97 19.28
C ALA A 31 -6.21 8.55 20.17
N ALA A 32 -4.96 8.63 19.69
CA ALA A 32 -3.79 8.21 20.46
C ALA A 32 -2.51 8.94 20.03
N ASP A 33 -1.44 8.74 20.79
CA ASP A 33 -0.06 9.19 20.50
C ASP A 33 0.13 10.70 20.36
N GLY A 34 -0.90 11.49 20.72
CA GLY A 34 -0.86 12.95 20.70
C GLY A 34 -0.64 13.57 19.31
N MET A 35 -0.92 12.85 18.23
CA MET A 35 -0.57 13.29 16.86
C MET A 35 -1.34 14.56 16.45
N SER A 36 -2.64 14.61 16.66
CA SER A 36 -3.50 15.76 16.35
C SER A 36 -4.32 16.15 17.57
N ILE A 37 -4.52 17.45 17.80
CA ILE A 37 -5.44 17.95 18.83
C ILE A 37 -6.90 18.05 18.37
N MET A 38 -7.16 17.91 17.05
CA MET A 38 -8.49 18.11 16.49
C MET A 38 -9.31 16.82 16.52
N PRO A 39 -10.39 16.73 17.31
CA PRO A 39 -11.35 15.63 17.23
C PRO A 39 -12.25 15.78 16.00
N TYR A 40 -12.80 14.66 15.53
CA TYR A 40 -13.85 14.69 14.50
C TYR A 40 -14.95 13.62 14.76
N PRO A 41 -15.76 13.79 15.82
CA PRO A 41 -16.66 12.74 16.31
C PRO A 41 -17.72 12.27 15.31
N SER A 42 -18.12 13.13 14.38
CA SER A 42 -19.15 12.84 13.38
C SER A 42 -18.75 11.71 12.40
N LEU A 43 -17.46 11.58 12.07
CA LEU A 43 -16.96 10.52 11.18
C LEU A 43 -16.09 9.48 11.89
N ALA A 44 -15.67 9.73 13.14
CA ALA A 44 -14.82 8.80 13.90
C ALA A 44 -15.38 7.35 13.98
N PRO A 45 -16.69 7.10 14.20
CA PRO A 45 -17.23 5.74 14.32
C PRO A 45 -17.05 4.87 13.07
N VAL A 46 -17.06 5.49 11.89
CA VAL A 46 -16.84 4.79 10.60
C VAL A 46 -15.35 4.83 10.22
N SER A 47 -14.71 5.98 10.42
CA SER A 47 -13.32 6.21 10.01
C SER A 47 -12.33 5.32 10.76
N LYS A 48 -12.64 4.89 11.97
CA LYS A 48 -11.81 3.94 12.74
C LYS A 48 -11.58 2.60 12.02
N TYR A 49 -12.40 2.23 11.04
CA TYR A 49 -12.20 1.04 10.19
C TYR A 49 -11.37 1.33 8.93
N GLY A 50 -11.07 2.59 8.63
CA GLY A 50 -10.37 2.98 7.41
C GLY A 50 -8.93 2.47 7.33
N PHE A 51 -8.33 2.01 8.44
CA PHE A 51 -7.05 1.31 8.42
C PHE A 51 -7.09 0.07 7.52
N LEU A 52 -8.27 -0.57 7.37
CA LEU A 52 -8.50 -1.73 6.49
C LEU A 52 -8.23 -1.41 5.01
N GLY A 53 -8.16 -0.14 4.63
CA GLY A 53 -7.73 0.28 3.29
C GLY A 53 -6.32 -0.21 2.95
N VAL A 54 -5.43 -0.37 3.93
CA VAL A 54 -4.07 -0.91 3.72
C VAL A 54 -4.10 -2.38 3.28
N GLN A 55 -4.99 -3.17 3.88
CA GLN A 55 -5.20 -4.57 3.55
C GLN A 55 -5.75 -4.70 2.12
N LEU A 56 -6.66 -3.81 1.71
CA LEU A 56 -7.11 -3.73 0.32
C LEU A 56 -5.97 -3.34 -0.64
N PHE A 57 -5.06 -2.44 -0.24
CA PHE A 57 -3.85 -2.15 -1.03
C PHE A 57 -2.97 -3.37 -1.24
N PHE A 58 -2.72 -4.16 -0.19
CA PHE A 58 -1.92 -5.38 -0.29
C PHE A 58 -2.59 -6.42 -1.19
N MET A 59 -3.92 -6.57 -1.12
CA MET A 59 -4.67 -7.44 -2.02
C MET A 59 -4.59 -7.00 -3.48
N ILE A 60 -4.75 -5.70 -3.74
CA ILE A 60 -4.57 -5.14 -5.08
C ILE A 60 -3.13 -5.32 -5.58
N SER A 61 -2.15 -5.16 -4.68
CA SER A 61 -0.74 -5.37 -4.99
C SER A 61 -0.49 -6.82 -5.41
N GLY A 62 -0.97 -7.81 -4.65
CA GLY A 62 -0.87 -9.23 -5.01
C GLY A 62 -1.36 -9.52 -6.44
N PHE A 63 -2.50 -8.95 -6.82
CA PHE A 63 -3.06 -9.07 -8.17
C PHE A 63 -2.14 -8.46 -9.24
N VAL A 64 -1.82 -7.16 -9.10
CA VAL A 64 -1.12 -6.41 -10.16
C VAL A 64 0.34 -6.80 -10.27
N ILE A 65 0.98 -7.15 -9.16
CA ILE A 65 2.38 -7.58 -9.15
C ILE A 65 2.52 -8.91 -9.87
N LEU A 66 1.70 -9.92 -9.55
CA LEU A 66 1.77 -11.20 -10.25
C LEU A 66 1.45 -11.02 -11.74
N MET A 67 0.43 -10.23 -12.10
CA MET A 67 0.13 -9.87 -13.48
C MET A 67 1.33 -9.28 -14.24
N SER A 68 2.07 -8.38 -13.60
CA SER A 68 3.25 -7.77 -14.23
C SER A 68 4.47 -8.70 -14.26
N ALA A 69 4.59 -9.62 -13.29
CA ALA A 69 5.69 -10.57 -13.19
C ALA A 69 5.54 -11.75 -14.16
N SER A 70 4.32 -12.23 -14.42
CA SER A 70 4.04 -13.38 -15.29
C SER A 70 4.50 -13.20 -16.74
N HIS A 71 4.80 -11.98 -17.17
CA HIS A 71 5.25 -11.66 -18.53
C HIS A 71 6.61 -10.92 -18.56
N GLY A 72 7.30 -10.80 -17.42
CA GLY A 72 8.45 -9.93 -17.26
C GLY A 72 9.74 -10.67 -16.89
N SER A 73 10.87 -10.15 -17.36
CA SER A 73 12.17 -10.48 -16.76
C SER A 73 12.32 -9.80 -15.40
N ILE A 74 13.17 -10.34 -14.53
CA ILE A 74 13.52 -9.70 -13.25
C ILE A 74 13.97 -8.24 -13.43
N GLN A 75 14.78 -7.97 -14.47
CA GLN A 75 15.25 -6.62 -14.82
C GLN A 75 14.06 -5.69 -15.11
N ASN A 76 13.17 -6.09 -16.01
CA ASN A 76 12.01 -5.28 -16.38
C ASN A 76 11.04 -5.08 -15.21
N PHE A 77 10.88 -6.11 -14.38
CA PHE A 77 10.07 -6.06 -13.16
C PHE A 77 10.62 -5.02 -12.19
N THR A 78 11.90 -5.13 -11.80
CA THR A 78 12.54 -4.22 -10.85
C THR A 78 12.56 -2.77 -11.36
N ILE A 79 12.94 -2.54 -12.62
CA ILE A 79 12.93 -1.20 -13.22
C ILE A 79 11.50 -0.62 -13.21
N SER A 80 10.49 -1.43 -13.55
CA SER A 80 9.09 -0.99 -13.53
C SER A 80 8.62 -0.58 -12.13
N ARG A 81 9.04 -1.29 -11.07
CA ARG A 81 8.72 -0.93 -9.68
C ARG A 81 9.47 0.31 -9.21
N MET A 82 10.76 0.43 -9.53
CA MET A 82 11.53 1.62 -9.20
C MET A 82 10.94 2.88 -9.86
N VAL A 83 10.64 2.78 -11.16
CA VAL A 83 10.00 3.85 -11.94
C VAL A 83 8.65 4.27 -11.39
N ARG A 84 7.89 3.32 -10.84
CA ARG A 84 6.59 3.60 -10.26
C ARG A 84 6.67 4.29 -8.90
N LEU A 85 7.62 3.91 -8.04
CA LEU A 85 7.67 4.35 -6.64
C LEU A 85 8.52 5.60 -6.42
N TYR A 86 9.77 5.59 -6.87
CA TYR A 86 10.76 6.58 -6.45
C TYR A 86 10.41 8.04 -6.80
N PRO A 87 9.90 8.39 -8.00
CA PRO A 87 9.68 9.79 -8.34
C PRO A 87 8.69 10.50 -7.43
N ALA A 88 7.54 9.86 -7.17
CA ALA A 88 6.54 10.41 -6.27
C ALA A 88 6.98 10.31 -4.80
N PHE A 89 7.66 9.22 -4.42
CA PHE A 89 8.21 9.08 -3.07
C PHE A 89 9.21 10.19 -2.74
N TRP A 90 10.17 10.45 -3.62
CA TRP A 90 11.16 11.51 -3.44
C TRP A 90 10.52 12.88 -3.28
N ALA A 91 9.55 13.22 -4.13
CA ALA A 91 8.84 14.49 -4.03
C ALA A 91 8.05 14.59 -2.72
N CYS A 92 7.23 13.60 -2.39
CA CYS A 92 6.41 13.62 -1.18
C CYS A 92 7.27 13.62 0.10
N CYS A 93 8.32 12.80 0.16
CA CYS A 93 9.24 12.77 1.29
C CYS A 93 9.95 14.12 1.48
N THR A 94 10.38 14.76 0.38
CA THR A 94 10.97 16.10 0.41
C THR A 94 9.97 17.15 0.90
N ILE A 95 8.73 17.12 0.40
CA ILE A 95 7.68 18.05 0.83
C ILE A 95 7.39 17.86 2.33
N THR A 96 7.21 16.62 2.79
CA THR A 96 6.98 16.34 4.22
C THR A 96 8.16 16.78 5.08
N PHE A 97 9.40 16.57 4.63
CA PHE A 97 10.59 17.05 5.32
C PHE A 97 10.59 18.58 5.47
N ILE A 98 10.39 19.32 4.37
CA ILE A 98 10.37 20.79 4.37
C ILE A 98 9.26 21.32 5.27
N VAL A 99 8.04 20.77 5.16
CA VAL A 99 6.91 21.20 6.01
C VAL A 99 7.18 20.90 7.48
N THR A 100 7.75 19.73 7.78
CA THR A 100 8.08 19.37 9.17
C THR A 100 9.13 20.32 9.76
N VAL A 101 10.15 20.70 8.99
CA VAL A 101 11.14 21.69 9.44
C VAL A 101 10.53 23.07 9.63
N ALA A 102 9.61 23.48 8.74
CA ALA A 102 9.02 24.81 8.77
C ALA A 102 7.98 25.01 9.89
N ILE A 103 7.12 24.01 10.13
CA ILE A 103 5.94 24.15 11.00
C ILE A 103 5.69 22.95 11.94
N GLY A 104 6.60 21.98 11.99
CA GLY A 104 6.39 20.75 12.75
C GLY A 104 6.66 20.85 14.25
N ALA A 105 7.52 21.78 14.67
CA ALA A 105 7.93 21.90 16.07
C ALA A 105 6.77 22.32 17.00
N PRO A 106 6.78 21.87 18.28
CA PRO A 106 7.72 20.92 18.89
C PRO A 106 7.34 19.44 18.66
N LYS A 107 6.15 19.17 18.13
CA LYS A 107 5.56 17.82 18.09
C LYS A 107 6.17 16.91 17.02
N TYR A 108 6.50 17.48 15.86
CA TYR A 108 7.10 16.78 14.73
C TYR A 108 8.53 17.26 14.55
N SER A 109 9.44 16.31 14.38
CA SER A 109 10.83 16.59 14.02
C SER A 109 11.33 15.50 13.08
N VAL A 110 12.16 15.92 12.13
CA VAL A 110 12.85 15.02 11.21
C VAL A 110 14.26 15.53 11.06
N SER A 111 15.24 14.68 11.35
CA SER A 111 16.66 15.04 11.13
C SER A 111 17.01 14.95 9.65
N PHE A 112 18.03 15.70 9.22
CA PHE A 112 18.52 15.62 7.84
C PHE A 112 19.00 14.20 7.50
N ASN A 113 19.66 13.51 8.44
CA ASN A 113 20.09 12.12 8.26
C ASN A 113 18.89 11.17 8.08
N GLN A 114 17.83 11.36 8.85
CA GLN A 114 16.59 10.59 8.70
C GLN A 114 15.98 10.80 7.31
N TYR A 115 15.93 12.05 6.83
CA TYR A 115 15.45 12.40 5.50
C TYR A 115 16.25 11.69 4.40
N ILE A 116 17.58 11.82 4.39
CA ILE A 116 18.44 11.20 3.37
C ILE A 116 18.31 9.68 3.37
N THR A 117 18.27 9.04 4.54
CA THR A 117 18.06 7.59 4.63
C THR A 117 16.69 7.20 4.09
N ASN A 118 15.62 7.96 4.39
CA ASN A 118 14.29 7.70 3.84
C ASN A 118 14.25 7.80 2.32
N MET A 119 15.03 8.69 1.69
CA MET A 119 15.10 8.82 0.22
C MET A 119 15.57 7.54 -0.49
N THR A 120 16.19 6.60 0.23
CA THR A 120 16.54 5.27 -0.29
C THR A 120 15.41 4.24 -0.20
N MET A 121 14.35 4.53 0.58
CA MET A 121 13.30 3.59 0.99
C MET A 121 13.83 2.35 1.75
N LEU A 122 15.06 2.40 2.26
CA LEU A 122 15.69 1.33 3.04
C LEU A 122 15.80 1.64 4.54
N ASN A 123 15.27 2.77 4.99
CA ASN A 123 15.36 3.23 6.38
C ASN A 123 14.86 2.18 7.40
N GLY A 124 13.81 1.44 7.06
CA GLY A 124 13.29 0.35 7.90
C GLY A 124 14.25 -0.83 8.11
N PHE A 125 15.22 -1.06 7.19
CA PHE A 125 16.25 -2.10 7.36
C PHE A 125 17.43 -1.65 8.22
N ILE A 126 17.63 -0.33 8.33
CA ILE A 126 18.73 0.29 9.07
C ILE A 126 18.23 0.81 10.44
N GLY A 127 16.97 0.57 10.79
CA GLY A 127 16.36 1.02 12.05
C GLY A 127 16.11 2.53 12.13
N THR A 128 16.16 3.24 10.99
CA THR A 128 15.89 4.69 10.94
C THR A 128 14.37 4.93 10.81
N PRO A 129 13.75 5.75 11.69
CA PRO A 129 12.33 6.07 11.61
C PRO A 129 11.93 6.68 10.27
N SER A 130 10.68 6.45 9.86
CA SER A 130 10.16 7.04 8.64
C SER A 130 9.90 8.54 8.81
N VAL A 131 10.12 9.32 7.75
CA VAL A 131 9.76 10.76 7.73
C VAL A 131 8.26 10.97 7.92
N ASP A 132 7.46 10.07 7.33
CA ASP A 132 6.03 9.99 7.56
C ASP A 132 5.64 8.60 8.06
N GLY A 133 4.73 8.54 9.04
CA GLY A 133 4.26 7.27 9.57
C GLY A 133 3.60 6.39 8.50
N ALA A 134 2.96 6.96 7.48
CA ALA A 134 2.24 6.22 6.44
C ALA A 134 3.16 5.29 5.64
N TYR A 135 4.48 5.55 5.63
CA TYR A 135 5.47 4.80 4.85
C TYR A 135 5.69 3.38 5.36
N TRP A 136 5.21 3.02 6.55
CA TRP A 136 5.39 1.67 7.10
C TRP A 136 4.89 0.57 6.14
N SER A 137 3.73 0.78 5.50
CA SER A 137 3.12 -0.19 4.59
C SER A 137 3.89 -0.33 3.27
N LEU A 138 4.62 0.71 2.87
CA LEU A 138 5.48 0.69 1.69
C LEU A 138 6.67 -0.26 1.87
N PHE A 139 7.22 -0.39 3.09
CA PHE A 139 8.26 -1.38 3.37
C PHE A 139 7.74 -2.81 3.25
N ILE A 140 6.52 -3.05 3.71
CA ILE A 140 5.85 -4.34 3.53
C ILE A 140 5.72 -4.65 2.02
N GLU A 141 5.33 -3.66 1.24
CA GLU A 141 5.21 -3.81 -0.21
C GLU A 141 6.56 -4.05 -0.92
N ILE A 142 7.63 -3.35 -0.52
CA ILE A 142 8.99 -3.59 -1.03
C ILE A 142 9.47 -5.00 -0.71
N ARG A 143 9.20 -5.52 0.50
CA ARG A 143 9.54 -6.90 0.85
C ARG A 143 8.80 -7.90 -0.04
N PHE A 144 7.52 -7.66 -0.33
CA PHE A 144 6.77 -8.48 -1.27
C PHE A 144 7.37 -8.43 -2.68
N TYR A 145 7.80 -7.25 -3.14
CA TYR A 145 8.48 -7.12 -4.43
C TYR A 145 9.80 -7.89 -4.46
N ALA A 146 10.55 -7.90 -3.35
CA ALA A 146 11.77 -8.68 -3.22
C ALA A 146 11.49 -10.19 -3.33
N LEU A 147 10.43 -10.70 -2.67
CA LEU A 147 10.02 -12.11 -2.80
C LEU A 147 9.70 -12.48 -4.26
N ILE A 148 8.96 -11.62 -4.96
CA ILE A 148 8.62 -11.84 -6.38
C ILE A 148 9.87 -11.75 -7.27
N ALA A 149 10.78 -10.82 -6.99
CA ALA A 149 12.05 -10.71 -7.72
C ALA A 149 12.92 -11.97 -7.54
N VAL A 150 12.96 -12.55 -6.34
CA VAL A 150 13.64 -13.84 -6.10
C VAL A 150 12.99 -14.96 -6.91
N ILE A 151 11.66 -15.06 -6.93
CA ILE A 151 10.93 -16.07 -7.73
C ILE A 151 11.23 -15.92 -9.23
N LEU A 152 11.32 -14.68 -9.73
CA LEU A 152 11.71 -14.40 -11.10
C LEU A 152 13.18 -14.77 -11.37
N ALA A 153 14.09 -14.50 -10.42
CA ALA A 153 15.51 -14.85 -10.54
C ALA A 153 15.71 -16.36 -10.73
N ILE A 154 14.98 -17.18 -9.97
CA ILE A 154 15.05 -18.65 -10.05
C ILE A 154 14.17 -19.24 -11.17
N GLY A 155 13.46 -18.41 -11.94
CA GLY A 155 12.64 -18.84 -13.07
C GLY A 155 11.38 -19.64 -12.70
N LYS A 156 10.91 -19.58 -11.44
CA LYS A 156 9.79 -20.39 -10.94
C LYS A 156 8.42 -19.72 -11.00
N ILE A 157 8.30 -18.55 -11.66
CA ILE A 157 7.04 -17.80 -11.75
C ILE A 157 5.90 -18.60 -12.42
N HIS A 158 6.22 -19.56 -13.28
CA HIS A 158 5.25 -20.46 -13.91
C HIS A 158 4.51 -21.35 -12.88
N ARG A 159 5.14 -21.63 -11.73
CA ARG A 159 4.58 -22.37 -10.58
C ARG A 159 3.92 -21.46 -9.55
N ALA A 160 3.48 -20.27 -9.94
CA ALA A 160 2.90 -19.29 -9.01
C ALA A 160 1.80 -19.90 -8.11
N GLN A 161 0.94 -20.78 -8.63
CA GLN A 161 -0.12 -21.42 -7.84
C GLN A 161 0.45 -22.29 -6.70
N GLU A 162 1.48 -23.09 -6.97
CA GLU A 162 2.16 -23.91 -5.96
C GLU A 162 2.86 -23.03 -4.92
N LEU A 163 3.56 -21.99 -5.37
CA LEU A 163 4.26 -21.05 -4.49
C LEU A 163 3.30 -20.28 -3.57
N ILE A 164 2.14 -19.87 -4.09
CA ILE A 164 1.08 -19.22 -3.31
C ILE A 164 0.51 -20.19 -2.27
N LEU A 165 0.28 -21.45 -2.64
CA LEU A 165 -0.18 -22.48 -1.71
C LEU A 165 0.87 -22.73 -0.61
N SER A 166 2.15 -22.87 -0.96
CA SER A 166 3.24 -23.01 0.00
C SER A 166 3.31 -21.79 0.93
N TRP A 167 3.16 -20.58 0.40
CA TRP A 167 3.17 -19.36 1.20
C TRP A 167 1.97 -19.30 2.17
N LEU A 168 0.80 -19.75 1.76
CA LEU A 168 -0.37 -19.88 2.63
C LEU A 168 -0.12 -20.89 3.76
N ILE A 169 0.44 -22.06 3.45
CA ILE A 169 0.80 -23.07 4.44
C ILE A 169 1.82 -22.51 5.44
N ILE A 170 2.88 -21.85 4.95
CA ILE A 170 3.87 -21.17 5.80
C ILE A 170 3.21 -20.14 6.72
N SER A 171 2.24 -19.38 6.20
CA SER A 171 1.52 -18.38 6.98
C SER A 171 0.70 -19.00 8.11
N ILE A 172 0.02 -20.12 7.84
CA ILE A 172 -0.72 -20.88 8.86
C ILE A 172 0.23 -21.46 9.91
N VAL A 173 1.33 -22.09 9.48
CA VAL A 173 2.31 -22.69 10.38
C VAL A 173 2.94 -21.64 11.29
N LEU A 174 3.30 -20.47 10.77
CA LEU A 174 3.91 -19.38 11.54
C LEU A 174 2.91 -18.60 12.40
N GLU A 175 1.60 -18.73 12.15
CA GLU A 175 0.57 -18.26 13.08
C GLU A 175 0.53 -19.14 14.34
N ILE A 176 0.71 -20.45 14.18
CA ILE A 176 0.71 -21.43 15.29
C ILE A 176 2.06 -21.44 16.02
N TYR A 177 3.16 -21.41 15.26
CA TYR A 177 4.54 -21.48 15.76
C TYR A 177 5.31 -20.21 15.37
N PRO A 178 5.15 -19.11 16.13
CA PRO A 178 5.64 -17.80 15.71
C PRO A 178 7.17 -17.70 15.76
N ILE A 179 7.79 -17.74 14.58
CA ILE A 179 9.20 -17.41 14.39
C ILE A 179 9.32 -16.02 13.77
N TRP A 180 9.61 -15.00 14.59
CA TRP A 180 9.56 -13.58 14.21
C TRP A 180 10.34 -13.24 12.94
N LYS A 181 11.55 -13.80 12.77
CA LYS A 181 12.37 -13.57 11.56
C LYS A 181 11.67 -14.09 10.31
N LEU A 182 11.06 -15.26 10.37
CA LEU A 182 10.34 -15.85 9.23
C LEU A 182 9.02 -15.12 8.96
N ARG A 183 8.29 -14.69 10.01
CA ARG A 183 7.11 -13.83 9.87
C ARG A 183 7.44 -12.54 9.13
N ALA A 184 8.59 -11.92 9.45
CA ALA A 184 9.05 -10.70 8.80
C ALA A 184 9.50 -10.91 7.34
N ILE A 185 10.18 -12.03 7.03
CA ILE A 185 10.65 -12.38 5.68
C ILE A 185 9.47 -12.73 4.76
N PHE A 186 8.56 -13.59 5.24
CA PHE A 186 7.39 -14.05 4.49
C PHE A 186 6.17 -13.15 4.67
N ILE A 187 6.26 -12.09 5.47
CA ILE A 187 5.21 -11.10 5.65
C ILE A 187 3.89 -11.75 6.10
N THR A 188 3.96 -12.74 7.00
CA THR A 188 2.80 -13.61 7.31
C THR A 188 1.64 -12.87 7.96
N ASP A 189 1.90 -11.69 8.54
CA ASP A 189 0.89 -10.85 9.18
C ASP A 189 -0.06 -10.19 8.16
N TYR A 190 0.36 -10.13 6.90
CA TYR A 190 -0.39 -9.53 5.79
C TYR A 190 -0.42 -10.40 4.52
N SER A 191 0.22 -11.57 4.54
CA SER A 191 0.41 -12.45 3.38
C SER A 191 -0.92 -12.89 2.78
N THR A 192 -1.94 -13.11 3.61
CA THR A 192 -3.29 -13.51 3.21
C THR A 192 -3.89 -12.59 2.15
N TYR A 193 -3.68 -11.28 2.28
CA TYR A 193 -4.14 -10.29 1.30
C TYR A 193 -3.38 -10.39 -0.02
N PHE A 194 -2.04 -10.47 0.02
CA PHE A 194 -1.23 -10.66 -1.18
C PHE A 194 -1.54 -11.99 -1.90
N ILE A 195 -1.70 -13.07 -1.14
CA ILE A 195 -2.10 -14.40 -1.59
C ILE A 195 -3.46 -14.34 -2.29
N ALA A 196 -4.45 -13.68 -1.67
CA ALA A 196 -5.78 -13.53 -2.25
C ALA A 196 -5.73 -12.75 -3.57
N GLY A 197 -5.01 -11.62 -3.59
CA GLY A 197 -4.78 -10.84 -4.80
C GLY A 197 -4.15 -11.62 -5.94
N ALA A 198 -3.06 -12.33 -5.64
CA ALA A 198 -2.33 -13.15 -6.59
C ALA A 198 -3.19 -14.31 -7.12
N THR A 199 -3.98 -14.94 -6.25
CA THR A 199 -4.93 -16.00 -6.63
C THR A 199 -6.05 -15.47 -7.51
N CYS A 200 -6.58 -14.28 -7.19
CA CYS A 200 -7.53 -13.54 -8.03
C CYS A 200 -6.97 -13.30 -9.45
N TYR A 201 -5.70 -12.91 -9.58
CA TYR A 201 -5.08 -12.82 -10.91
C TYR A 201 -4.95 -14.18 -11.62
N LEU A 202 -4.67 -15.27 -10.89
CA LEU A 202 -4.67 -16.63 -11.47
C LEU A 202 -6.07 -17.09 -11.91
N ILE A 203 -7.12 -16.61 -11.25
CA ILE A 203 -8.51 -16.84 -11.68
C ILE A 203 -8.80 -16.02 -12.94
N TYR A 204 -8.43 -14.74 -12.94
CA TYR A 204 -8.59 -13.85 -14.09
C TYR A 204 -7.89 -14.38 -15.35
N SER A 205 -6.68 -14.90 -15.22
CA SER A 205 -5.84 -15.33 -16.35
C SER A 205 -6.06 -16.79 -16.77
N LYS A 206 -6.41 -17.68 -15.84
CA LYS A 206 -6.46 -19.14 -16.07
C LYS A 206 -7.80 -19.79 -15.64
N GLY A 207 -8.83 -19.00 -15.36
CA GLY A 207 -10.14 -19.47 -14.92
C GLY A 207 -10.21 -19.94 -13.46
N LEU A 208 -11.42 -20.19 -12.97
CA LEU A 208 -11.66 -20.70 -11.62
C LEU A 208 -11.31 -22.20 -11.51
N SER A 209 -10.84 -22.64 -10.35
CA SER A 209 -10.65 -24.07 -10.05
C SER A 209 -10.87 -24.34 -8.56
N ALA A 210 -11.16 -25.59 -8.20
CA ALA A 210 -11.38 -25.99 -6.80
C ALA A 210 -10.21 -25.58 -5.88
N LEU A 211 -8.98 -25.76 -6.34
CA LEU A 211 -7.79 -25.37 -5.58
C LEU A 211 -7.68 -23.85 -5.39
N LYS A 212 -7.95 -23.04 -6.43
CA LYS A 212 -7.93 -21.56 -6.30
C LYS A 212 -9.04 -21.08 -5.35
N SER A 213 -10.21 -21.70 -5.41
CA SER A 213 -11.30 -21.44 -4.47
C SER A 213 -10.92 -21.81 -3.03
N ALA A 214 -10.26 -22.95 -2.83
CA ALA A 214 -9.77 -23.37 -1.53
C ALA A 214 -8.72 -22.38 -0.99
N ILE A 215 -7.75 -21.95 -1.81
CA ILE A 215 -6.76 -20.94 -1.43
C ILE A 215 -7.45 -19.63 -1.01
N LEU A 216 -8.45 -19.15 -1.77
CA LEU A 216 -9.20 -17.95 -1.41
C LEU A 216 -9.99 -18.12 -0.11
N GLY A 217 -10.71 -19.24 0.06
CA GLY A 217 -11.48 -19.52 1.27
C GLY A 217 -10.61 -19.63 2.51
N THR A 218 -9.51 -20.39 2.43
CA THR A 218 -8.56 -20.54 3.54
C THR A 218 -7.83 -19.24 3.86
N SER A 219 -7.42 -18.48 2.84
CA SER A 219 -6.78 -17.17 3.09
C SER A 219 -7.76 -16.15 3.68
N LEU A 220 -9.05 -16.17 3.31
CA LEU A 220 -10.09 -15.35 3.95
C LEU A 220 -10.27 -15.71 5.43
N ALA A 221 -10.39 -17.01 5.73
CA ALA A 221 -10.53 -17.48 7.11
C ALA A 221 -9.34 -17.04 7.98
N LEU A 222 -8.11 -17.19 7.46
CA LEU A 222 -6.90 -16.74 8.14
C LEU A 222 -6.84 -15.21 8.27
N ALA A 223 -7.24 -14.45 7.24
CA ALA A 223 -7.27 -12.99 7.29
C ALA A 223 -8.24 -12.47 8.35
N ILE A 224 -9.43 -13.07 8.47
CA ILE A 224 -10.41 -12.74 9.52
C ILE A 224 -9.80 -13.06 10.89
N TYR A 225 -9.26 -14.26 11.08
CA TYR A 225 -8.65 -14.68 12.33
C TYR A 225 -7.55 -13.69 12.79
N GLN A 226 -6.55 -13.45 11.92
CA GLN A 226 -5.45 -12.53 12.21
C GLN A 226 -5.93 -11.11 12.52
N SER A 227 -6.90 -10.60 11.75
CA SER A 227 -7.45 -9.26 11.97
C SER A 227 -8.22 -9.17 13.28
N THR A 228 -8.98 -10.20 13.65
CA THR A 228 -9.69 -10.23 14.94
C THR A 228 -8.78 -10.31 16.15
N ASN A 229 -7.60 -10.94 16.01
CA ASN A 229 -6.57 -10.93 17.04
C ASN A 229 -5.90 -9.55 17.17
N GLN A 230 -5.64 -8.88 16.04
CA GLN A 230 -5.09 -7.52 16.03
C GLN A 230 -6.05 -6.48 16.62
N ILE A 231 -7.36 -6.70 16.55
CA ILE A 231 -8.37 -5.81 17.14
C ILE A 231 -8.11 -5.60 18.64
N ILE A 232 -7.73 -6.64 19.39
CA ILE A 232 -7.51 -6.50 20.85
C ILE A 232 -6.41 -5.47 21.14
N PHE A 233 -5.28 -5.57 20.41
CA PHE A 233 -4.20 -4.60 20.52
C PHE A 233 -4.66 -3.20 20.11
N PHE A 234 -5.44 -3.11 19.03
CA PHE A 234 -5.97 -1.85 18.53
C PHE A 234 -6.92 -1.18 19.54
N GLU A 235 -7.86 -1.91 20.11
CA GLU A 235 -8.82 -1.39 21.10
C GLU A 235 -8.10 -0.85 22.33
N ASN A 236 -7.07 -1.57 22.79
CA ASN A 236 -6.23 -1.14 23.91
C ASN A 236 -5.43 0.12 23.58
N HIS A 237 -4.80 0.18 22.40
CA HIS A 237 -3.96 1.32 21.99
C HIS A 237 -4.77 2.61 21.82
N TYR A 238 -5.93 2.52 21.17
CA TYR A 238 -6.76 3.68 20.84
C TYR A 238 -7.89 3.93 21.83
N ASN A 239 -7.98 3.14 22.91
CA ASN A 239 -9.04 3.18 23.91
C ASN A 239 -10.44 3.29 23.28
N THR A 240 -10.73 2.44 22.29
CA THR A 240 -11.99 2.45 21.55
C THR A 240 -12.47 1.03 21.28
N PHE A 241 -13.78 0.85 21.16
CA PHE A 241 -14.34 -0.43 20.71
C PHE A 241 -14.27 -0.56 19.19
N ILE A 242 -13.85 -1.73 18.68
CA ILE A 242 -13.84 -2.10 17.26
C ILE A 242 -14.60 -3.42 17.08
N SER A 243 -15.78 -3.34 16.46
CA SER A 243 -16.55 -4.54 16.13
C SER A 243 -15.78 -5.51 15.23
N LYS A 244 -15.57 -6.72 15.75
CA LYS A 244 -15.02 -7.88 15.02
C LYS A 244 -15.89 -8.26 13.83
N TYR A 245 -17.21 -8.16 13.96
CA TYR A 245 -18.17 -8.45 12.89
C TYR A 245 -18.04 -7.47 11.74
N ILE A 246 -18.01 -6.15 12.02
CA ILE A 246 -17.83 -5.13 10.98
C ILE A 246 -16.50 -5.32 10.27
N THR A 247 -15.43 -5.60 11.01
CA THR A 247 -14.10 -5.88 10.44
C THR A 247 -14.14 -7.10 9.51
N ALA A 248 -14.73 -8.21 9.95
CA ALA A 248 -14.88 -9.41 9.15
C ALA A 248 -15.74 -9.18 7.90
N THR A 249 -16.83 -8.41 8.00
CA THR A 249 -17.67 -8.02 6.87
C THR A 249 -16.90 -7.20 5.84
N ILE A 250 -16.12 -6.20 6.29
CA ILE A 250 -15.31 -5.37 5.38
C ILE A 250 -14.27 -6.22 4.66
N ILE A 251 -13.52 -7.07 5.38
CA ILE A 251 -12.53 -7.96 4.77
C ILE A 251 -13.19 -8.91 3.78
N THR A 252 -14.31 -9.54 4.16
CA THR A 252 -15.07 -10.42 3.26
C THR A 252 -15.52 -9.69 2.00
N SER A 253 -15.96 -8.43 2.13
CA SER A 253 -16.33 -7.61 0.98
C SER A 253 -15.17 -7.40 0.01
N PHE A 254 -13.94 -7.23 0.50
CA PHE A 254 -12.75 -7.11 -0.35
C PHE A 254 -12.52 -8.39 -1.17
N TYR A 255 -12.61 -9.56 -0.52
CA TYR A 255 -12.49 -10.86 -1.19
C TYR A 255 -13.57 -11.06 -2.25
N ILE A 256 -14.83 -10.74 -1.93
CA ILE A 256 -15.94 -10.84 -2.87
C ILE A 256 -15.71 -9.92 -4.07
N VAL A 257 -15.44 -8.64 -3.84
CA VAL A 257 -15.24 -7.66 -4.92
C VAL A 257 -14.06 -8.05 -5.82
N MET A 258 -12.93 -8.47 -5.24
CA MET A 258 -11.77 -8.90 -6.01
C MET A 258 -12.04 -10.20 -6.79
N THR A 259 -12.84 -11.10 -6.26
CA THR A 259 -13.29 -12.31 -6.98
C THR A 259 -14.21 -11.95 -8.14
N LEU A 260 -15.16 -11.04 -7.95
CA LEU A 260 -16.04 -10.55 -9.02
C LEU A 260 -15.26 -9.86 -10.14
N ILE A 261 -14.25 -9.05 -9.81
CA ILE A 261 -13.32 -8.47 -10.80
C ILE A 261 -12.59 -9.59 -11.56
N SER A 262 -12.11 -10.60 -10.84
CA SER A 262 -11.37 -11.71 -11.45
C SER A 262 -12.22 -12.58 -12.37
N LEU A 263 -13.52 -12.66 -12.12
CA LEU A 263 -14.50 -13.37 -12.95
C LEU A 263 -15.06 -12.47 -14.08
N ASN A 264 -14.61 -11.22 -14.22
CA ASN A 264 -15.13 -10.22 -15.15
C ASN A 264 -16.64 -9.95 -14.98
N LEU A 265 -17.16 -10.02 -13.75
CA LEU A 265 -18.59 -9.84 -13.42
C LEU A 265 -18.95 -8.40 -12.99
N THR A 266 -18.03 -7.45 -13.13
CA THR A 266 -18.19 -6.04 -12.68
C THR A 266 -18.89 -5.13 -13.69
N GLY A 267 -19.23 -5.64 -14.88
CA GLY A 267 -20.12 -5.00 -15.85
C GLY A 267 -19.74 -3.54 -16.19
N PHE A 268 -20.58 -2.59 -15.77
CA PHE A 268 -20.47 -1.16 -16.06
C PHE A 268 -19.23 -0.49 -15.44
N MET A 269 -18.82 -0.89 -14.23
CA MET A 269 -17.71 -0.24 -13.53
C MET A 269 -16.37 -0.42 -14.24
N GLY A 270 -16.19 -1.53 -14.96
CA GLY A 270 -15.01 -1.78 -15.80
C GLY A 270 -14.95 -0.97 -17.08
N ARG A 271 -16.09 -0.39 -17.52
CA ARG A 271 -16.16 0.42 -18.75
C ARG A 271 -15.76 1.88 -18.51
N LYS A 272 -15.80 2.37 -17.26
CA LYS A 272 -15.40 3.74 -16.90
C LYS A 272 -13.88 3.88 -16.77
N LYS A 273 -13.36 5.05 -17.15
CA LYS A 273 -11.92 5.36 -17.06
C LYS A 273 -11.60 5.99 -15.70
N TRP A 274 -11.10 5.19 -14.77
CA TRP A 274 -10.66 5.62 -13.42
C TRP A 274 -9.16 6.01 -13.36
N LEU A 275 -8.53 6.15 -14.52
CA LEU A 275 -7.10 6.38 -14.69
C LEU A 275 -6.56 7.52 -13.82
N LEU A 276 -7.22 8.67 -13.85
CA LEU A 276 -6.74 9.85 -13.14
C LEU A 276 -6.76 9.60 -11.63
N ILE A 277 -7.90 9.19 -11.08
CA ILE A 277 -8.03 8.97 -9.63
C ILE A 277 -7.07 7.87 -9.12
N GLY A 278 -6.87 6.80 -9.88
CA GLY A 278 -5.91 5.75 -9.52
C GLY A 278 -4.46 6.21 -9.59
N SER A 279 -4.14 7.16 -10.47
CA SER A 279 -2.80 7.75 -10.54
C SER A 279 -2.49 8.67 -9.35
N LEU A 280 -3.52 9.34 -8.80
CA LEU A 280 -3.39 10.21 -7.64
C LEU A 280 -3.23 9.44 -6.33
N THR A 281 -3.69 8.19 -6.29
CA THR A 281 -3.71 7.38 -5.06
C THR A 281 -2.35 7.32 -4.35
N TYR A 282 -1.27 7.09 -5.09
CA TYR A 282 0.04 6.91 -4.50
C TYR A 282 0.60 8.22 -3.87
N PRO A 283 0.69 9.35 -4.60
CA PRO A 283 1.14 10.60 -3.97
C PRO A 283 0.19 11.09 -2.88
N LEU A 284 -1.13 10.87 -3.00
CA LEU A 284 -2.10 11.16 -1.93
C LEU A 284 -1.77 10.38 -0.65
N TYR A 285 -1.57 9.07 -0.79
CA TYR A 285 -1.22 8.20 0.33
C TYR A 285 0.11 8.63 0.99
N LEU A 286 1.10 9.07 0.22
CA LEU A 286 2.41 9.46 0.75
C LEU A 286 2.42 10.79 1.51
N ILE A 287 1.49 11.70 1.24
CA ILE A 287 1.59 13.08 1.74
C ILE A 287 0.55 13.43 2.81
N HIS A 288 -0.52 12.66 2.91
CA HIS A 288 -1.67 13.04 3.73
C HIS A 288 -1.36 13.13 5.23
N GLN A 289 -0.66 12.15 5.80
CA GLN A 289 -0.71 11.91 7.24
C GLN A 289 -0.09 13.04 8.08
N ASN A 290 1.24 13.22 8.08
CA ASN A 290 1.87 14.16 9.00
C ASN A 290 1.55 15.62 8.63
N ILE A 291 1.49 15.95 7.34
CA ILE A 291 1.12 17.29 6.89
C ILE A 291 -0.32 17.63 7.29
N GLY A 292 -1.26 16.70 7.12
CA GLY A 292 -2.64 16.90 7.56
C GLY A 292 -2.73 17.15 9.07
N TYR A 293 -1.99 16.37 9.87
CA TYR A 293 -1.96 16.59 11.32
C TYR A 293 -1.32 17.92 11.72
N MET A 294 -0.23 18.34 11.07
CA MET A 294 0.38 19.65 11.33
C MET A 294 -0.61 20.78 11.04
N ILE A 295 -1.35 20.71 9.92
CA ILE A 295 -2.40 21.68 9.60
C ILE A 295 -3.47 21.70 10.68
N PHE A 296 -3.96 20.54 11.13
CA PHE A 296 -4.96 20.47 12.20
C PHE A 296 -4.45 21.06 13.51
N ASN A 297 -3.21 20.75 13.91
CA ASN A 297 -2.64 21.27 15.15
C ASN A 297 -2.51 22.80 15.17
N ILE A 298 -2.25 23.42 14.01
CA ILE A 298 -2.07 24.87 13.91
C ILE A 298 -3.41 25.60 13.73
N ALA A 299 -4.30 25.08 12.87
CA ALA A 299 -5.50 25.79 12.46
C ALA A 299 -6.71 25.55 13.37
N TYR A 300 -6.81 24.37 14.00
CA TYR A 300 -7.98 23.99 14.81
C TYR A 300 -8.30 24.94 15.97
N PRO A 301 -7.33 25.54 16.68
CA PRO A 301 -7.64 26.48 17.74
C PRO A 301 -8.40 27.74 17.30
N SER A 302 -8.39 28.07 16.00
CA SER A 302 -8.93 29.35 15.49
C SER A 302 -9.95 29.21 14.36
N ILE A 303 -10.09 28.03 13.75
CA ILE A 303 -10.95 27.80 12.59
C ILE A 303 -11.88 26.61 12.85
N ASN A 304 -13.09 26.66 12.30
CA ASN A 304 -14.07 25.58 12.41
C ASN A 304 -13.50 24.23 11.90
N PRO A 305 -13.67 23.12 12.66
CA PRO A 305 -13.08 21.82 12.32
C PRO A 305 -13.58 21.25 10.98
N HIS A 306 -14.83 21.50 10.59
CA HIS A 306 -15.36 21.01 9.30
C HIS A 306 -14.67 21.69 8.12
N ILE A 307 -14.42 23.00 8.23
CA ILE A 307 -13.72 23.77 7.20
C ILE A 307 -12.30 23.24 7.06
N ILE A 308 -11.54 23.16 8.16
CA ILE A 308 -10.15 22.69 8.12
C ILE A 308 -10.08 21.25 7.59
N PHE A 309 -10.96 20.37 8.07
CA PHE A 309 -10.99 18.96 7.65
C PHE A 309 -11.13 18.82 6.13
N TRP A 310 -12.17 19.42 5.54
CA TRP A 310 -12.43 19.29 4.11
C TRP A 310 -11.43 20.08 3.26
N CYS A 311 -11.01 21.27 3.69
CA CYS A 311 -9.96 22.03 3.02
C CYS A 311 -8.62 21.29 3.03
N THR A 312 -8.28 20.59 4.11
CA THR A 312 -7.05 19.80 4.21
C THR A 312 -7.08 18.60 3.27
N ILE A 313 -8.21 17.88 3.19
CA ILE A 313 -8.39 16.79 2.21
C ILE A 313 -8.25 17.33 0.78
N PHE A 314 -8.92 18.44 0.47
CA PHE A 314 -8.85 19.07 -0.84
C PHE A 314 -7.42 19.50 -1.20
N LEU A 315 -6.72 20.12 -0.23
CA LEU A 315 -5.32 20.53 -0.38
C LEU A 315 -4.41 19.33 -0.69
N VAL A 316 -4.47 18.25 0.09
CA VAL A 316 -3.59 17.10 -0.15
C VAL A 316 -3.89 16.39 -1.47
N ILE A 317 -5.15 16.42 -1.95
CA ILE A 317 -5.51 15.96 -3.29
C ILE A 317 -4.90 16.85 -4.38
N ILE A 318 -4.94 18.18 -4.22
CA ILE A 318 -4.27 19.11 -5.14
C ILE A 318 -2.77 18.86 -5.16
N VAL A 319 -2.13 18.75 -4.00
CA VAL A 319 -0.69 18.50 -3.93
C VAL A 319 -0.35 17.15 -4.58
N ALA A 320 -1.15 16.11 -4.32
CA ALA A 320 -1.00 14.81 -4.97
C ALA A 320 -1.12 14.91 -6.51
N TYR A 321 -2.06 15.72 -7.00
CA TYR A 321 -2.21 16.01 -8.42
C TYR A 321 -0.98 16.74 -9.00
N CYS A 322 -0.46 17.74 -8.29
CA CYS A 322 0.75 18.46 -8.68
C CYS A 322 1.96 17.52 -8.74
N VAL A 323 2.18 16.68 -7.71
CA VAL A 323 3.26 15.69 -7.70
C VAL A 323 3.12 14.72 -8.88
N HIS A 324 1.92 14.21 -9.13
CA HIS A 324 1.67 13.32 -10.26
C HIS A 324 1.99 14.02 -11.60
N ARG A 325 1.45 15.22 -11.81
CA ARG A 325 1.54 15.95 -13.08
C ARG A 325 2.95 16.46 -13.38
N PHE A 326 3.62 17.02 -12.39
CA PHE A 326 4.88 17.75 -12.56
C PHE A 326 6.11 16.91 -12.25
N VAL A 327 6.01 15.90 -11.37
CA VAL A 327 7.14 15.05 -11.00
C VAL A 327 7.01 13.67 -11.62
N GLU A 328 5.99 12.90 -11.22
CA GLU A 328 5.88 11.48 -11.61
C GLU A 328 5.86 11.32 -13.14
N ARG A 329 5.00 12.06 -13.84
CA ARG A 329 4.89 11.96 -15.30
C ARG A 329 6.14 12.42 -16.04
N LYS A 330 6.88 13.39 -15.50
CA LYS A 330 8.09 13.94 -16.13
C LYS A 330 9.32 13.07 -15.89
N LEU A 331 9.49 12.53 -14.68
CA LEU A 331 10.67 11.76 -14.28
C LEU A 331 10.58 10.26 -14.60
N SER A 332 9.38 9.69 -14.76
CA SER A 332 9.23 8.25 -14.99
C SER A 332 9.95 7.76 -16.25
N LYS A 333 9.84 8.49 -17.37
CA LYS A 333 10.47 8.10 -18.65
C LYS A 333 12.01 8.25 -18.61
N PRO A 334 12.59 9.41 -18.23
CA PRO A 334 14.04 9.56 -18.10
C PRO A 334 14.65 8.53 -17.16
N MET A 335 14.01 8.30 -16.00
CA MET A 335 14.54 7.35 -15.02
C MET A 335 14.52 5.91 -15.55
N ARG A 336 13.47 5.53 -16.31
CA ARG A 336 13.44 4.24 -17.00
C ARG A 336 14.63 4.08 -17.96
N VAL A 337 14.84 5.05 -18.84
CA VAL A 337 15.93 5.03 -19.84
C VAL A 337 17.29 4.92 -19.14
N PHE A 338 17.50 5.67 -18.06
CA PHE A 338 18.72 5.62 -17.26
C PHE A 338 18.95 4.25 -16.60
N LEU A 339 17.92 3.65 -15.99
CA LEU A 339 18.06 2.34 -15.36
C LEU A 339 18.29 1.22 -16.40
N GLU A 340 17.65 1.32 -17.56
CA GLU A 340 17.84 0.40 -18.68
C GLU A 340 19.26 0.51 -19.28
N SER A 341 19.85 1.70 -19.34
CA SER A 341 21.23 1.87 -19.85
C SER A 341 22.29 1.27 -18.92
N ILE A 342 22.15 1.44 -17.60
CA ILE A 342 23.05 0.83 -16.60
C ILE A 342 23.05 -0.70 -16.71
N THR A 343 21.86 -1.27 -16.88
CA THR A 343 21.69 -2.73 -16.89
C THR A 343 22.14 -3.35 -18.20
N ASN A 344 22.00 -2.65 -19.34
CA ASN A 344 22.51 -3.11 -20.64
C ASN A 344 24.04 -2.97 -20.76
N SER A 345 24.64 -1.91 -20.19
CA SER A 345 26.11 -1.75 -20.16
C SER A 345 26.82 -2.91 -19.44
N LYS A 346 26.25 -3.40 -18.32
CA LYS A 346 26.77 -4.57 -17.60
C LYS A 346 26.68 -5.89 -18.38
N LYS A 347 25.77 -6.03 -19.36
CA LYS A 347 25.71 -7.20 -20.25
C LYS A 347 26.84 -7.19 -21.28
N HIS A 348 27.20 -6.02 -21.82
CA HIS A 348 28.29 -5.92 -22.81
C HIS A 348 29.67 -6.27 -22.22
N LEU A 349 29.94 -5.84 -20.98
CA LEU A 349 31.18 -6.18 -20.27
C LEU A 349 31.33 -7.67 -19.90
N LYS A 350 30.22 -8.43 -19.88
CA LYS A 350 30.22 -9.89 -19.65
C LYS A 350 30.42 -10.72 -20.92
N ILE A 351 30.30 -10.11 -22.11
CA ILE A 351 30.52 -10.79 -23.40
C ILE A 351 31.99 -10.63 -23.85
N LEU A 352 32.70 -9.65 -23.29
CA LEU A 352 34.11 -9.36 -23.56
C LEU A 352 35.09 -10.01 -22.56
N LYS A 353 34.58 -10.83 -21.64
CA LYS A 353 35.34 -11.72 -20.75
C LYS A 353 34.86 -13.14 -20.99
#